data_AF-A0ABC8WME0-F1
#
_entry.id   AF-A0ABC8WME0-F1
#
_cell.length_a   1.000
_cell.length_b   1.000
_cell.length_c   1.000
_cell.angle_alpha   90.00
_cell.angle_beta   90.00
_cell.angle_gamma   90.00
#
_symmetry.space_group_name_H-M   'P 1'
#
loop_
_entity.id
_entity.type
_entity.pdbx_description
1 polymer ?
#
loop_
_entity_poly.entity_id
_entity_poly.type
_entity_poly.pdbx_seq_one_letter_code
_entity_poly.pdbx_strand_id
1 'polypeptide(L)'
;MNKWRRYLYLVVDNVNGTYPLRRIDASTLFFSRNQVKIPRTLVETPLPHPHLYFSPSRTMDGKGSLEFFGFFGRGQKKSLLAAVDYKGVSHTYDAQDCTIQDIISPNEPKHRSPISLAVGEALYVMDREPVPGSCCSFEALTFSLPKGEMGKLGWDWYWHCLKAPPFVLEPGYNNTSIQGYTVVGGSDIWISTQGFGTYSFDTENGLWSKAGDSELPFHGRADFFQEYGIWLGFSSQDNLLYSSDLRVSMQCKPELDMIWNDTSPLEEWIPLKSHLVHLGSGKFCVAKMFERVDMTTRGRKPYVERFAVFTGLVLQPSRDGREPKMVNHISRIYRFNGITTCWVF
;
A
#
# COMPACT_ATOMS: atom_id res chain seq x y z
N MET A 1 -23.07 13.14 -9.61
CA MET A 1 -22.14 12.36 -10.47
C MET A 1 -21.00 11.84 -9.61
N ASN A 2 -20.94 10.54 -9.35
CA ASN A 2 -19.93 9.98 -8.46
C ASN A 2 -18.55 10.03 -9.14
N LYS A 3 -17.76 11.06 -8.81
CA LYS A 3 -16.39 11.20 -9.29
C LYS A 3 -15.48 10.29 -8.47
N TRP A 4 -15.34 9.04 -8.90
CA TRP A 4 -14.27 8.15 -8.48
C TRP A 4 -12.89 8.75 -8.88
N ARG A 5 -11.82 8.31 -8.22
CA ARG A 5 -10.43 8.72 -8.45
C ARG A 5 -10.05 8.36 -9.89
N ARG A 6 -9.69 9.38 -10.66
CA ARG A 6 -9.32 9.24 -12.07
C ARG A 6 -7.94 8.63 -12.27
N TYR A 7 -7.04 8.86 -11.32
CA TYR A 7 -5.63 8.56 -11.50
C TYR A 7 -5.09 7.67 -10.40
N LEU A 8 -4.38 6.62 -10.82
CA LEU A 8 -3.50 5.82 -9.99
C LEU A 8 -2.10 6.42 -10.06
N TYR A 9 -1.36 6.33 -8.97
CA TYR A 9 0.01 6.82 -8.89
C TYR A 9 0.95 5.65 -8.72
N LEU A 10 1.94 5.57 -9.61
CA LEU A 10 2.94 4.52 -9.66
C LEU A 10 4.32 5.14 -9.44
N VAL A 11 4.97 4.77 -8.34
CA VAL A 11 6.36 5.12 -8.05
C VAL A 11 7.21 3.86 -8.15
N VAL A 12 8.34 3.99 -8.83
CA VAL A 12 9.20 2.86 -9.17
C VAL A 12 10.65 3.30 -9.08
N ASP A 13 11.50 2.53 -8.38
CA ASP A 13 12.92 2.86 -8.22
C ASP A 13 13.69 2.65 -9.53
N ASN A 14 14.25 3.71 -10.10
CA ASN A 14 14.96 3.63 -11.36
C ASN A 14 16.43 3.24 -11.15
N VAL A 15 17.05 2.57 -12.13
CA VAL A 15 18.47 2.17 -12.10
C VAL A 15 19.41 3.35 -11.83
N ASN A 16 19.02 4.56 -12.25
CA ASN A 16 19.79 5.78 -12.02
C ASN A 16 19.65 6.35 -10.59
N GLY A 17 18.89 5.72 -9.69
CA GLY A 17 18.67 6.15 -8.30
C GLY A 17 17.58 7.18 -8.11
N THR A 18 16.78 7.46 -9.14
CA THR A 18 15.62 8.36 -9.06
C THR A 18 14.32 7.57 -8.93
N TYR A 19 13.28 8.21 -8.40
CA TYR A 19 11.97 7.62 -8.19
C TYR A 19 10.93 8.40 -9.01
N PRO A 20 10.76 8.08 -10.31
CA PRO A 20 9.73 8.67 -11.15
C PRO A 20 8.31 8.35 -10.65
N LEU A 21 7.54 9.40 -10.34
CA LEU A 21 6.12 9.35 -10.07
C LEU A 21 5.34 9.43 -11.39
N ARG A 22 4.63 8.36 -11.73
CA ARG A 22 3.80 8.26 -12.93
C ARG A 22 2.32 8.25 -12.58
N ARG A 23 1.53 8.86 -13.46
CA ARG A 23 0.09 8.94 -13.34
C ARG A 23 -0.57 8.04 -14.38
N ILE A 24 -1.29 7.01 -13.93
CA ILE A 24 -2.02 6.08 -14.79
C ILE A 24 -3.51 6.48 -14.79
N ASP A 25 -4.11 6.69 -15.97
CA ASP A 25 -5.55 6.96 -16.06
C ASP A 25 -6.33 5.67 -15.77
N ALA A 26 -6.95 5.63 -14.60
CA ALA A 26 -7.68 4.48 -14.10
C ALA A 26 -8.90 4.14 -14.97
N SER A 27 -9.46 5.09 -15.75
CA SER A 27 -10.54 4.80 -16.69
C SER A 27 -10.16 3.76 -17.74
N THR A 28 -8.87 3.65 -18.06
CA THR A 28 -8.35 2.68 -19.04
C THR A 28 -8.39 1.23 -18.56
N LEU A 29 -8.70 1.01 -17.28
CA LEU A 29 -8.85 -0.31 -16.65
C LEU A 29 -10.31 -0.79 -16.61
N PHE A 30 -11.28 0.02 -17.07
CA PHE A 30 -12.70 -0.31 -17.02
C PHE A 30 -13.34 -0.25 -18.39
N PHE A 31 -14.04 -1.32 -18.76
CA PHE A 31 -14.91 -1.32 -19.93
C PHE A 31 -15.91 -0.16 -19.89
N SER A 32 -16.08 0.50 -21.03
CA SER A 32 -17.19 1.44 -21.21
C SER A 32 -18.53 0.70 -21.18
N ARG A 33 -19.62 1.41 -20.89
CA ARG A 33 -20.97 0.82 -20.73
C ARG A 33 -21.45 0.02 -21.95
N ASN A 34 -20.87 0.27 -23.13
CA ASN A 34 -21.27 -0.31 -24.41
C ASN A 34 -20.22 -1.28 -25.01
N GLN A 35 -19.11 -1.55 -24.30
CA GLN A 35 -18.10 -2.48 -24.81
C GLN A 35 -18.49 -3.93 -24.54
N VAL A 36 -18.34 -4.77 -25.57
CA VAL A 36 -18.41 -6.23 -25.43
C VAL A 36 -17.31 -6.66 -24.46
N LYS A 37 -17.65 -7.47 -23.46
CA LYS A 37 -16.69 -8.07 -22.55
C LYS A 37 -15.86 -9.10 -23.33
N ILE A 38 -14.73 -8.64 -23.88
CA ILE A 38 -13.73 -9.51 -24.49
C ILE A 38 -13.10 -10.37 -23.37
N PRO A 39 -12.70 -11.63 -23.64
CA PRO A 39 -11.98 -12.45 -22.68
C PRO A 39 -10.74 -11.72 -22.11
N ARG A 40 -10.20 -12.28 -21.02
CA ARG A 40 -9.14 -11.74 -20.14
C ARG A 40 -7.77 -11.55 -20.84
N THR A 41 -7.71 -10.80 -21.93
CA THR A 41 -6.47 -10.49 -22.66
C THR A 41 -5.71 -9.42 -21.90
N LEU A 42 -4.42 -9.67 -21.67
CA LEU A 42 -3.53 -8.70 -21.07
C LEU A 42 -3.12 -7.66 -22.12
N VAL A 43 -3.39 -6.38 -21.86
CA VAL A 43 -3.04 -5.32 -22.80
C VAL A 43 -1.70 -4.71 -22.42
N GLU A 44 -0.68 -4.97 -23.23
CA GLU A 44 0.60 -4.28 -23.10
C GLU A 44 0.44 -2.77 -23.32
N THR A 45 0.87 -2.01 -22.33
CA THR A 45 0.70 -0.56 -22.32
C THR A 45 2.04 0.09 -21.99
N PRO A 46 2.49 1.08 -22.78
CA PRO A 46 3.70 1.83 -22.45
C PRO A 46 3.51 2.55 -21.12
N LEU A 47 4.59 2.64 -20.33
CA LEU A 47 4.58 3.42 -19.11
C LEU A 47 4.28 4.89 -19.43
N PRO A 48 3.37 5.54 -18.68
CA PRO A 48 3.18 6.98 -18.79
C PRO A 48 4.48 7.74 -18.54
N HIS A 49 4.63 8.91 -19.16
CA HIS A 49 5.74 9.80 -18.84
C HIS A 49 5.70 10.19 -17.35
N PRO A 50 6.85 10.19 -16.64
CA PRO A 50 6.92 10.67 -15.27
C PRO A 50 6.46 12.12 -15.17
N HIS A 51 5.62 12.41 -14.18
CA HIS A 51 5.18 13.77 -13.88
C HIS A 51 6.18 14.51 -12.99
N LEU A 52 6.85 13.76 -12.11
CA LEU A 52 7.81 14.24 -11.14
C LEU A 52 8.85 13.14 -10.91
N TYR A 53 10.07 13.55 -10.54
CA TYR A 53 11.12 12.63 -10.09
C TYR A 53 11.49 13.00 -8.65
N PHE A 54 11.42 12.03 -7.75
CA PHE A 54 12.06 12.18 -6.44
C PHE A 54 13.50 11.69 -6.51
N SER A 55 14.39 12.39 -5.82
CA SER A 55 15.79 11.99 -5.71
C SER A 55 16.15 11.91 -4.22
N PRO A 56 16.70 10.77 -3.77
CA PRO A 56 17.17 10.65 -2.39
C PRO A 56 18.42 11.50 -2.17
N SER A 57 18.69 11.82 -0.92
CA SER A 57 19.95 12.41 -0.47
C SER A 57 21.12 11.46 -0.74
N ARG A 58 22.24 11.99 -1.23
CA ARG A 58 23.44 11.20 -1.54
C ARG A 58 24.06 10.61 -0.27
N THR A 59 24.51 9.35 -0.32
CA THR A 59 25.30 8.70 0.74
C THR A 59 26.78 8.65 0.39
N MET A 60 27.63 8.36 1.39
CA MET A 60 29.06 8.10 1.20
C MET A 60 29.32 6.76 0.48
N ASP A 61 28.43 5.78 0.63
CA ASP A 61 28.48 4.43 0.04
C ASP A 61 27.70 4.30 -1.28
N GLY A 62 27.05 5.36 -1.77
CA GLY A 62 26.34 5.39 -3.06
C GLY A 62 25.04 6.22 -3.08
N LYS A 63 23.95 5.57 -3.47
CA LYS A 63 22.60 6.16 -3.62
C LYS A 63 21.82 5.97 -2.33
N GLY A 64 21.19 7.04 -1.85
CA GLY A 64 20.18 6.94 -0.80
C GLY A 64 18.91 6.22 -1.27
N SER A 65 17.97 5.99 -0.35
CA SER A 65 16.68 5.34 -0.63
C SER A 65 15.52 6.17 -0.12
N LEU A 66 14.40 6.16 -0.84
CA LEU A 66 13.14 6.76 -0.40
C LEU A 66 12.09 5.70 -0.12
N GLU A 67 11.33 5.92 0.95
CA GLU A 67 10.07 5.23 1.23
C GLU A 67 8.89 6.16 0.94
N PHE A 68 7.80 5.59 0.44
CA PHE A 68 6.60 6.33 0.06
C PHE A 68 5.39 5.87 0.84
N PHE A 69 4.67 6.82 1.46
CA PHE A 69 3.52 6.56 2.32
C PHE A 69 2.26 7.22 1.79
N GLY A 70 1.22 6.41 1.66
CA GLY A 70 0.11 6.66 0.77
C GLY A 70 -0.99 7.59 1.27
N PHE A 71 -1.88 7.94 0.35
CA PHE A 71 -2.81 9.06 0.44
C PHE A 71 -3.44 9.28 1.82
N PHE A 72 -3.02 10.39 2.46
CA PHE A 72 -3.55 10.91 3.72
C PHE A 72 -3.93 12.40 3.58
N GLY A 73 -4.23 13.05 4.70
CA GLY A 73 -4.58 14.46 4.74
C GLY A 73 -6.07 14.72 4.63
N ARG A 74 -6.40 15.99 4.40
CA ARG A 74 -7.77 16.50 4.47
C ARG A 74 -8.61 16.06 3.28
N GLY A 75 -9.91 15.94 3.53
CA GLY A 75 -10.92 15.68 2.52
C GLY A 75 -11.09 14.21 2.16
N GLN A 76 -12.23 13.89 1.55
CA GLN A 76 -12.65 12.49 1.32
C GLN A 76 -11.71 11.70 0.41
N LYS A 77 -11.03 12.36 -0.53
CA LYS A 77 -10.16 11.66 -1.48
C LYS A 77 -8.78 11.38 -0.91
N LYS A 78 -8.28 12.19 0.03
CA LYS A 78 -6.89 12.19 0.49
C LYS A 78 -5.90 12.41 -0.68
N SER A 79 -5.09 13.46 -0.63
CA SER A 79 -4.22 13.87 -1.75
C SER A 79 -2.74 13.80 -1.43
N LEU A 80 -2.37 13.68 -0.14
CA LEU A 80 -0.97 13.80 0.28
C LEU A 80 -0.24 12.47 0.19
N LEU A 81 0.89 12.47 -0.51
CA LEU A 81 1.85 11.39 -0.57
C LEU A 81 3.11 11.82 0.18
N ALA A 82 3.52 11.10 1.23
CA ALA A 82 4.78 11.39 1.90
C ALA A 82 5.92 10.60 1.25
N ALA A 83 7.04 11.26 1.01
CA ALA A 83 8.30 10.68 0.58
C ALA A 83 9.34 10.93 1.68
N VAL A 84 9.90 9.86 2.25
CA VAL A 84 10.77 9.92 3.42
C VAL A 84 12.12 9.30 3.08
N ASP A 85 13.18 10.06 3.35
CA ASP A 85 14.58 9.67 3.22
C ASP A 85 15.13 9.20 4.58
N TYR A 86 15.98 8.16 4.55
CA TYR A 86 16.71 7.65 5.72
C TYR A 86 17.60 8.72 6.39
N LYS A 87 18.03 9.76 5.65
CA LYS A 87 18.84 10.87 6.20
C LYS A 87 18.06 11.98 6.90
N GLY A 88 16.74 11.84 6.99
CA GLY A 88 15.92 12.88 7.60
C GLY A 88 15.62 14.04 6.65
N VAL A 89 15.46 13.74 5.36
CA VAL A 89 14.78 14.63 4.42
C VAL A 89 13.39 14.04 4.15
N SER A 90 12.33 14.82 4.33
CA SER A 90 10.97 14.32 4.13
C SER A 90 10.11 15.37 3.46
N HIS A 91 9.34 14.93 2.47
CA HIS A 91 8.51 15.81 1.65
C HIS A 91 7.12 15.22 1.56
N THR A 92 6.12 16.09 1.44
CA THR A 92 4.78 15.69 1.02
C THR A 92 4.50 16.23 -0.37
N TYR A 93 3.87 15.41 -1.20
CA TYR A 93 3.39 15.77 -2.51
C TYR A 93 1.87 15.75 -2.49
N ASP A 94 1.23 16.90 -2.76
CA ASP A 94 -0.20 16.98 -2.96
C ASP A 94 -0.55 16.63 -4.41
N ALA A 95 -1.17 15.48 -4.60
CA ALA A 95 -1.56 14.97 -5.91
C ALA A 95 -2.77 15.67 -6.54
N GLN A 96 -3.52 16.46 -5.77
CA GLN A 96 -4.64 17.25 -6.26
C GLN A 96 -4.15 18.61 -6.78
N ASP A 97 -3.31 19.30 -6.01
CA ASP A 97 -2.84 20.65 -6.34
C ASP A 97 -1.47 20.64 -7.05
N CYS A 98 -0.85 19.47 -7.19
CA CYS A 98 0.49 19.27 -7.76
C CYS A 98 1.56 20.12 -7.06
N THR A 99 1.50 20.21 -5.73
CA THR A 99 2.45 20.97 -4.91
C THR A 99 3.33 20.05 -4.07
N ILE A 100 4.52 20.52 -3.72
CA ILE A 100 5.45 19.83 -2.81
C ILE A 100 5.64 20.73 -1.59
N GLN A 101 5.61 20.12 -0.41
CA GLN A 101 5.88 20.79 0.86
C GLN A 101 6.93 20.01 1.64
N ASP A 102 7.90 20.71 2.21
CA ASP A 102 8.84 20.13 3.15
C ASP A 102 8.12 19.78 4.45
N ILE A 103 8.47 18.63 5.02
CA ILE A 103 8.01 18.23 6.34
C ILE A 103 9.21 17.79 7.18
N ILE A 104 9.06 17.90 8.50
CA ILE A 104 10.05 17.34 9.42
C ILE A 104 10.10 15.83 9.20
N SER A 105 11.27 15.23 9.36
CA SER A 105 11.44 13.79 9.25
C SER A 105 10.96 13.02 10.46
N PRO A 106 10.68 11.71 10.30
CA PRO A 106 10.35 10.84 11.43
C PRO A 106 11.42 10.88 12.52
N ASN A 107 11.01 10.62 13.76
CA ASN A 107 11.92 10.64 14.91
C ASN A 107 12.98 9.53 14.83
N GLU A 108 12.62 8.39 14.21
CA GLU A 108 13.56 7.32 13.87
C GLU A 108 13.41 6.88 12.40
N PRO A 109 14.51 6.59 11.69
CA PRO A 109 14.44 6.03 10.34
C PRO A 109 13.62 4.75 10.29
N LYS A 110 12.62 4.71 9.41
CA LYS A 110 11.79 3.53 9.17
C LYS A 110 12.45 2.67 8.10
N HIS A 111 12.90 1.48 8.48
CA HIS A 111 13.67 0.60 7.60
C HIS A 111 12.85 -0.59 7.08
N ARG A 112 13.28 -1.15 5.94
CA ARG A 112 12.79 -2.44 5.39
C ARG A 112 11.27 -2.53 5.21
N SER A 113 10.73 -1.79 4.25
CA SER A 113 9.30 -1.84 3.89
C SER A 113 8.35 -1.57 5.07
N PRO A 114 8.48 -0.40 5.74
CA PRO A 114 7.58 -0.01 6.83
C PRO A 114 6.11 -0.08 6.42
N ILE A 115 5.24 -0.38 7.39
CA ILE A 115 3.80 -0.37 7.18
C ILE A 115 3.27 1.05 7.35
N SER A 116 2.27 1.41 6.55
CA SER A 116 1.62 2.71 6.65
C SER A 116 0.11 2.66 6.41
N LEU A 117 -0.61 3.45 7.19
CA LEU A 117 -2.07 3.55 7.16
C LEU A 117 -2.51 4.99 7.35
N ALA A 118 -3.54 5.41 6.61
CA ALA A 118 -4.15 6.71 6.80
C ALA A 118 -5.44 6.57 7.61
N VAL A 119 -5.48 7.09 8.84
CA VAL A 119 -6.66 7.07 9.74
C VAL A 119 -7.09 8.51 9.98
N GLY A 120 -8.35 8.82 9.70
CA GLY A 120 -8.80 10.22 9.64
C GLY A 120 -7.94 11.03 8.64
N GLU A 121 -7.40 12.16 9.10
CA GLU A 121 -6.48 13.02 8.34
C GLU A 121 -5.00 12.67 8.54
N ALA A 122 -4.68 11.80 9.52
CA ALA A 122 -3.33 11.46 9.92
C ALA A 122 -2.75 10.28 9.14
N LEU A 123 -1.43 10.22 9.08
CA LEU A 123 -0.68 9.10 8.54
C LEU A 123 0.07 8.40 9.68
N TYR A 124 -0.19 7.12 9.86
CA TYR A 124 0.47 6.24 10.83
C TYR A 124 1.52 5.41 10.11
N VAL A 125 2.75 5.40 10.61
CA VAL A 125 3.87 4.64 10.04
C VAL A 125 4.54 3.84 11.13
N MET A 126 4.79 2.56 10.86
CA MET A 126 5.42 1.65 11.81
C MET A 126 6.44 0.77 11.10
N ASP A 127 7.49 0.40 11.82
CA ASP A 127 8.41 -0.63 11.34
C ASP A 127 7.66 -1.94 11.08
N ARG A 128 8.00 -2.59 9.97
CA ARG A 128 7.44 -3.89 9.61
C ARG A 128 7.88 -4.99 10.58
N GLU A 129 9.07 -4.84 11.15
CA GLU A 129 9.68 -5.70 12.17
C GLU A 129 10.05 -4.84 13.39
N PRO A 130 9.09 -4.49 14.27
CA PRO A 130 9.36 -3.63 15.41
C PRO A 130 10.34 -4.27 16.40
N VAL A 131 11.46 -3.60 16.68
CA VAL A 131 12.50 -4.13 17.58
C VAL A 131 12.22 -3.73 19.03
N PRO A 132 12.37 -4.63 20.02
CA PRO A 132 12.24 -4.28 21.42
C PRO A 132 13.27 -3.21 21.81
N GLY A 133 12.84 -2.14 22.46
CA GLY A 133 13.73 -1.05 22.89
C GLY A 133 14.03 0.01 21.82
N SER A 134 13.44 -0.07 20.62
CA SER A 134 13.39 1.10 19.72
C SER A 134 12.67 2.25 20.41
N CYS A 135 13.22 3.47 20.31
CA CYS A 135 12.60 4.63 20.95
C CYS A 135 11.35 5.07 20.19
N CYS A 136 11.26 4.77 18.89
CA CYS A 136 10.19 5.30 18.06
C CYS A 136 9.80 4.43 16.85
N SER A 137 9.63 3.11 17.03
CA SER A 137 9.23 2.18 15.95
C SER A 137 7.82 2.43 15.39
N PHE A 138 6.98 3.18 16.09
CA PHE A 138 5.64 3.56 15.66
C PHE A 138 5.40 5.06 15.81
N GLU A 139 4.96 5.72 14.74
CA GLU A 139 4.81 7.18 14.70
C GLU A 139 3.55 7.60 13.93
N ALA A 140 3.03 8.78 14.24
CA ALA A 140 1.95 9.41 13.49
C ALA A 140 2.34 10.80 12.99
N LEU A 141 2.19 11.03 11.69
CA LEU A 141 2.28 12.33 11.06
C LEU A 141 0.89 13.00 11.12
N THR A 142 0.79 14.09 11.88
CA THR A 142 -0.46 14.82 12.09
C THR A 142 -0.27 16.31 11.83
N PHE A 143 -1.33 16.99 11.38
CA PHE A 143 -1.34 18.44 11.22
C PHE A 143 -1.75 19.09 12.54
N SER A 144 -0.80 19.68 13.25
CA SER A 144 -1.00 20.15 14.62
C SER A 144 -0.20 21.42 14.93
N LEU A 145 -0.56 22.11 16.02
CA LEU A 145 0.26 23.18 16.59
C LEU A 145 1.42 22.58 17.40
N PRO A 146 2.67 23.03 17.20
CA PRO A 146 3.80 22.54 17.98
C PRO A 146 3.60 22.87 19.46
N LYS A 147 3.61 21.85 20.32
CA LYS A 147 3.64 22.04 21.78
C LYS A 147 5.09 22.29 22.20
N GLY A 148 5.44 23.53 22.53
CA GLY A 148 6.65 23.81 23.32
C GLY A 148 7.80 24.58 22.65
N GLU A 149 7.70 24.96 21.37
CA GLU A 149 8.66 25.91 20.79
C GLU A 149 8.04 27.29 20.69
N MET A 150 8.42 28.14 21.64
CA MET A 150 8.08 29.56 21.69
C MET A 150 8.77 30.28 20.52
N GLY A 151 8.24 30.12 19.31
CA GLY A 151 8.84 30.69 18.09
C GLY A 151 8.22 30.25 16.76
N LYS A 152 7.62 29.06 16.65
CA LYS A 152 6.90 28.63 15.42
C LYS A 152 5.40 28.89 15.55
N LEU A 153 4.99 30.10 15.15
CA LEU A 153 3.58 30.48 15.03
C LEU A 153 2.99 29.88 13.75
N GLY A 154 2.55 28.62 13.79
CA GLY A 154 1.86 28.01 12.66
C GLY A 154 1.43 26.58 12.90
N TRP A 155 0.27 26.22 12.36
CA TRP A 155 -0.10 24.82 12.20
C TRP A 155 0.79 24.20 11.12
N ASP A 156 1.36 23.03 11.40
CA ASP A 156 2.21 22.32 10.44
C ASP A 156 2.12 20.80 10.66
N TRP A 157 2.75 20.03 9.78
CA TRP A 157 2.86 18.58 9.86
C TRP A 157 3.99 18.17 10.82
N TYR A 158 3.65 17.36 11.82
CA TYR A 158 4.60 16.87 12.83
C TYR A 158 4.48 15.35 13.03
N TRP A 159 5.63 14.70 13.21
CA TRP A 159 5.73 13.31 13.63
C TRP A 159 5.65 13.20 15.14
N HIS A 160 4.69 12.43 15.62
CA HIS A 160 4.51 12.10 17.03
C HIS A 160 4.91 10.67 17.27
N CYS A 161 5.85 10.48 18.18
CA CYS A 161 6.25 9.15 18.62
C CYS A 161 5.13 8.47 19.41
N LEU A 162 4.79 7.24 19.04
CA LEU A 162 3.75 6.45 19.67
C LEU A 162 4.35 5.25 20.40
N LYS A 163 3.56 4.65 21.30
CA LYS A 163 3.96 3.43 22.01
C LYS A 163 4.13 2.29 21.00
N ALA A 164 5.26 1.59 21.07
CA ALA A 164 5.49 0.39 20.26
C ALA A 164 4.41 -0.68 20.53
N PRO A 165 4.11 -1.55 19.55
CA PRO A 165 3.19 -2.66 19.76
C PRO A 165 3.61 -3.56 20.93
N PRO A 166 2.71 -3.97 21.83
CA PRO A 166 3.08 -4.68 23.05
C PRO A 166 3.62 -6.09 22.81
N PHE A 167 3.30 -6.73 21.67
CA PHE A 167 3.80 -8.07 21.34
C PHE A 167 5.33 -8.15 21.24
N VAL A 168 6.02 -7.03 21.03
CA VAL A 168 7.49 -7.01 21.00
C VAL A 168 8.11 -7.38 22.35
N LEU A 169 7.32 -7.28 23.42
CA LEU A 169 7.73 -7.63 24.78
C LEU A 169 7.27 -9.04 25.18
N GLU A 170 6.56 -9.76 24.32
CA GLU A 170 6.06 -11.10 24.65
C GLU A 170 7.17 -12.15 24.65
N PRO A 171 7.10 -13.14 25.56
CA PRO A 171 8.10 -14.21 25.61
C PRO A 171 8.19 -14.94 24.26
N GLY A 172 9.40 -15.04 23.73
CA GLY A 172 9.66 -15.72 22.46
C GLY A 172 9.62 -14.82 21.22
N TYR A 173 9.38 -13.51 21.36
CA TYR A 173 9.50 -12.56 20.25
C TYR A 173 10.93 -12.54 19.69
N ASN A 174 11.07 -12.70 18.38
CA ASN A 174 12.35 -12.79 17.68
C ASN A 174 12.43 -11.87 16.45
N ASN A 175 12.01 -10.61 16.60
CA ASN A 175 11.92 -9.64 15.50
C ASN A 175 10.98 -10.13 14.38
N THR A 176 9.87 -10.75 14.76
CA THR A 176 8.86 -11.26 13.82
C THR A 176 8.17 -10.11 13.10
N SER A 177 8.02 -10.26 11.79
CA SER A 177 7.38 -9.29 10.90
C SER A 177 5.86 -9.25 11.08
N ILE A 178 5.29 -8.05 11.13
CA ILE A 178 3.83 -7.83 11.08
C ILE A 178 3.33 -8.38 9.75
N GLN A 179 2.47 -9.39 9.78
CA GLN A 179 1.99 -10.06 8.58
C GLN A 179 0.83 -9.28 7.96
N GLY A 180 -0.21 -8.97 8.73
CA GLY A 180 -1.43 -8.31 8.28
C GLY A 180 -1.69 -7.02 9.05
N TYR A 181 -2.29 -6.03 8.40
CA TYR A 181 -2.70 -4.79 9.07
C TYR A 181 -3.88 -4.11 8.37
N THR A 182 -4.74 -3.45 9.14
CA THR A 182 -5.91 -2.75 8.63
C THR A 182 -6.46 -1.72 9.62
N VAL A 183 -7.43 -0.93 9.17
CA VAL A 183 -8.21 -0.01 10.00
C VAL A 183 -9.58 -0.63 10.28
N VAL A 184 -9.98 -0.66 11.54
CA VAL A 184 -11.28 -1.14 12.02
C VAL A 184 -12.00 -0.01 12.74
N GLY A 185 -13.33 0.06 12.59
CA GLY A 185 -14.14 1.10 13.23
C GLY A 185 -13.91 2.54 12.74
N GLY A 186 -12.90 2.78 11.89
CA GLY A 186 -12.50 4.11 11.43
C GLY A 186 -11.46 4.80 12.33
N SER A 187 -11.14 4.20 13.47
CA SER A 187 -10.24 4.74 14.51
C SER A 187 -9.22 3.71 15.00
N ASP A 188 -9.46 2.41 14.85
CA ASP A 188 -8.59 1.38 15.41
C ASP A 188 -7.66 0.84 14.33
N ILE A 189 -6.37 0.78 14.61
CA ILE A 189 -5.40 0.12 13.75
C ILE A 189 -5.19 -1.30 14.27
N TRP A 190 -5.60 -2.29 13.48
CA TRP A 190 -5.37 -3.70 13.79
C TRP A 190 -4.12 -4.18 13.07
N ILE A 191 -3.25 -4.88 13.80
CA ILE A 191 -2.07 -5.53 13.25
C ILE A 191 -1.98 -6.97 13.75
N SER A 192 -1.48 -7.87 12.91
CA SER A 192 -1.24 -9.26 13.30
C SER A 192 0.17 -9.70 13.00
N THR A 193 0.71 -10.50 13.90
CA THR A 193 2.07 -11.05 13.82
C THR A 193 1.99 -12.56 14.01
N GLN A 194 2.81 -13.28 13.25
CA GLN A 194 2.80 -14.73 13.27
C GLN A 194 3.06 -15.27 14.68
N GLY A 195 2.14 -16.08 15.22
CA GLY A 195 2.26 -16.69 16.54
C GLY A 195 1.92 -15.80 17.74
N PHE A 196 1.63 -14.52 17.54
CA PHE A 196 1.26 -13.58 18.61
C PHE A 196 -0.21 -13.11 18.53
N GLY A 197 -0.89 -13.38 17.41
CA GLY A 197 -2.29 -13.00 17.19
C GLY A 197 -2.44 -11.56 16.70
N THR A 198 -3.56 -10.94 17.05
CA THR A 198 -3.96 -9.60 16.58
C THR A 198 -4.03 -8.60 17.72
N TYR A 199 -3.44 -7.43 17.52
CA TYR A 199 -3.47 -6.29 18.45
C TYR A 199 -4.17 -5.10 17.80
N SER A 200 -4.86 -4.32 18.61
CA SER A 200 -5.56 -3.11 18.22
C SER A 200 -4.89 -1.90 18.87
N PHE A 201 -4.63 -0.87 18.07
CA PHE A 201 -4.23 0.44 18.55
C PHE A 201 -5.38 1.42 18.36
N ASP A 202 -5.88 1.93 19.47
CA ASP A 202 -6.87 3.00 19.49
C ASP A 202 -6.17 4.33 19.18
N THR A 203 -6.49 4.91 18.03
CA THR A 203 -5.86 6.18 17.59
C THR A 203 -6.36 7.40 18.35
N GLU A 204 -7.50 7.33 19.03
CA GLU A 204 -8.06 8.43 19.83
C GLU A 204 -7.39 8.49 21.21
N ASN A 205 -7.24 7.34 21.87
CA ASN A 205 -6.65 7.25 23.21
C ASN A 205 -5.14 6.96 23.20
N GLY A 206 -4.58 6.52 22.08
CA GLY A 206 -3.16 6.17 21.97
C GLY A 206 -2.79 4.91 22.78
N LEU A 207 -3.71 3.96 22.85
CA LEU A 207 -3.58 2.76 23.69
C LEU A 207 -3.64 1.48 22.85
N TRP A 208 -2.82 0.51 23.25
CA TRP A 208 -2.83 -0.83 22.69
C TRP A 208 -3.72 -1.76 23.51
N SER A 209 -4.40 -2.66 22.82
CA SER A 209 -5.13 -3.79 23.42
C SER A 209 -4.95 -5.04 22.55
N LYS A 210 -5.10 -6.23 23.15
CA LYS A 210 -5.09 -7.49 22.40
C LYS A 210 -6.50 -7.72 21.84
N ALA A 211 -6.62 -7.80 20.52
CA ALA A 211 -7.89 -7.98 19.83
C ALA A 211 -8.29 -9.46 19.70
N GLY A 212 -7.31 -10.36 19.63
CA GLY A 212 -7.54 -11.80 19.63
C GLY A 212 -6.26 -12.60 19.46
N ASP A 213 -6.32 -13.91 19.76
CA ASP A 213 -5.19 -14.84 19.55
C ASP A 213 -5.03 -15.27 18.09
N SER A 214 -6.08 -15.12 17.29
CA SER A 214 -6.04 -15.40 15.86
C SER A 214 -5.36 -14.27 15.09
N GLU A 215 -4.60 -14.63 14.05
CA GLU A 215 -4.00 -13.69 13.12
C GLU A 215 -5.05 -13.14 12.14
N LEU A 216 -4.82 -11.94 11.60
CA LEU A 216 -5.63 -11.44 10.50
C LEU A 216 -5.48 -12.37 9.30
N PRO A 217 -6.57 -12.61 8.56
CA PRO A 217 -6.54 -13.55 7.44
C PRO A 217 -5.99 -12.91 6.16
N PHE A 218 -5.11 -11.90 6.31
CA PHE A 218 -4.53 -11.10 5.24
C PHE A 218 -3.01 -10.96 5.44
N HIS A 219 -2.29 -10.86 4.33
CA HIS A 219 -0.89 -10.50 4.27
C HIS A 219 -0.72 -9.13 3.62
N GLY A 220 -0.06 -8.24 4.35
CA GLY A 220 0.02 -6.82 4.02
C GLY A 220 -1.21 -6.06 4.49
N ARG A 221 -1.55 -5.01 3.74
CA ARG A 221 -2.68 -4.13 4.05
C ARG A 221 -3.99 -4.75 3.59
N ALA A 222 -5.00 -4.72 4.45
CA ALA A 222 -6.39 -4.84 4.04
C ALA A 222 -7.09 -3.49 4.17
N ASP A 223 -7.98 -3.17 3.23
CA ASP A 223 -8.77 -1.94 3.23
C ASP A 223 -10.23 -2.24 3.56
N PHE A 224 -10.86 -1.37 4.35
CA PHE A 224 -12.29 -1.46 4.67
C PHE A 224 -13.13 -0.75 3.61
N PHE A 225 -14.20 -1.41 3.17
CA PHE A 225 -15.12 -0.91 2.16
C PHE A 225 -16.48 -0.66 2.77
N GLN A 226 -16.71 0.59 3.19
CA GLN A 226 -17.92 0.99 3.91
C GLN A 226 -19.20 0.69 3.13
N GLU A 227 -19.18 0.79 1.80
CA GLU A 227 -20.35 0.53 0.95
C GLU A 227 -20.85 -0.92 1.04
N TYR A 228 -20.00 -1.85 1.49
CA TYR A 228 -20.30 -3.29 1.55
C TYR A 228 -20.06 -3.90 2.94
N GLY A 229 -19.45 -3.16 3.86
CA GLY A 229 -19.16 -3.63 5.21
C GLY A 229 -18.09 -4.72 5.27
N ILE A 230 -17.23 -4.84 4.27
CA ILE A 230 -16.20 -5.90 4.17
C ILE A 230 -14.79 -5.32 4.09
N TRP A 231 -13.82 -6.10 4.53
CA TRP A 231 -12.41 -5.88 4.28
C TRP A 231 -11.99 -6.67 3.05
N LEU A 232 -11.18 -6.05 2.19
CA LEU A 232 -10.48 -6.75 1.12
C LEU A 232 -8.97 -6.64 1.34
N GLY A 233 -8.29 -7.76 1.18
CA GLY A 233 -6.84 -7.86 1.33
C GLY A 233 -6.31 -9.09 0.62
N PHE A 234 -4.99 -9.17 0.49
CA PHE A 234 -4.36 -10.35 -0.10
C PHE A 234 -4.14 -11.43 0.96
N SER A 235 -4.34 -12.69 0.59
CA SER A 235 -4.04 -13.84 1.45
C SER A 235 -2.53 -14.08 1.56
N SER A 236 -2.10 -14.62 2.69
CA SER A 236 -0.70 -14.99 2.96
C SER A 236 -0.22 -16.21 2.18
N GLN A 237 -1.12 -17.07 1.72
CA GLN A 237 -0.77 -18.40 1.18
C GLN A 237 -0.59 -18.40 -0.34
N ASP A 238 -1.41 -17.61 -1.05
CA ASP A 238 -1.61 -17.72 -2.50
C ASP A 238 -1.68 -16.37 -3.21
N ASN A 239 -1.51 -15.26 -2.48
CA ASN A 239 -1.58 -13.89 -3.02
C ASN A 239 -2.91 -13.64 -3.78
N LEU A 240 -3.97 -14.35 -3.39
CA LEU A 240 -5.33 -14.16 -3.89
C LEU A 240 -6.02 -13.04 -3.12
N LEU A 241 -6.97 -12.38 -3.76
CA LEU A 241 -7.75 -11.31 -3.15
C LEU A 241 -8.92 -11.93 -2.39
N TYR A 242 -8.93 -11.74 -1.07
CA TYR A 242 -9.91 -12.29 -0.14
C TYR A 242 -10.80 -11.21 0.42
N SER A 243 -12.04 -11.58 0.80
CA SER A 243 -12.91 -10.76 1.64
C SER A 243 -13.09 -11.37 3.02
N SER A 244 -13.25 -10.50 4.01
CA SER A 244 -13.65 -10.89 5.36
C SER A 244 -14.44 -9.77 6.03
N ASP A 245 -15.45 -10.11 6.82
CA ASP A 245 -16.10 -9.18 7.75
C ASP A 245 -15.48 -9.35 9.14
N LEU A 246 -14.43 -8.57 9.39
CA LEU A 246 -13.67 -8.63 10.64
C LEU A 246 -14.49 -8.27 11.89
N ARG A 247 -15.69 -7.70 11.74
CA ARG A 247 -16.58 -7.41 12.88
C ARG A 247 -17.34 -8.65 13.33
N VAL A 248 -17.52 -9.63 12.45
CA VAL A 248 -18.30 -10.84 12.70
C VAL A 248 -17.40 -12.05 12.86
N SER A 249 -16.37 -12.19 12.03
CA SER A 249 -15.49 -13.36 12.02
C SER A 249 -14.14 -13.06 11.36
N MET A 250 -13.07 -13.64 11.89
CA MET A 250 -11.74 -13.63 11.26
C MET A 250 -11.59 -14.71 10.17
N GLN A 251 -12.69 -15.30 9.70
CA GLN A 251 -12.67 -16.24 8.59
C GLN A 251 -12.65 -15.48 7.26
N CYS A 252 -11.81 -15.95 6.33
CA CYS A 252 -11.71 -15.41 4.98
C CYS A 252 -12.47 -16.26 3.99
N LYS A 253 -13.02 -15.60 2.96
CA LYS A 253 -13.53 -16.27 1.77
C LYS A 253 -12.71 -15.82 0.55
N PRO A 254 -12.31 -16.74 -0.34
CA PRO A 254 -11.70 -16.37 -1.59
C PRO A 254 -12.74 -15.64 -2.46
N GLU A 255 -12.52 -14.34 -2.72
CA GLU A 255 -13.41 -13.56 -3.59
C GLU A 255 -13.07 -13.77 -5.06
N LEU A 256 -11.77 -13.83 -5.37
CA LEU A 256 -11.37 -13.89 -6.76
C LEU A 256 -10.06 -14.60 -7.00
N ASP A 257 -10.15 -15.59 -7.88
CA ASP A 257 -9.00 -16.16 -8.56
C ASP A 257 -8.62 -15.24 -9.74
N MET A 258 -7.52 -14.51 -9.60
CA MET A 258 -7.06 -13.53 -10.59
C MET A 258 -6.22 -14.20 -11.69
N ILE A 259 -6.66 -15.35 -12.20
CA ILE A 259 -6.00 -16.04 -13.32
C ILE A 259 -6.33 -15.33 -14.64
N TRP A 260 -5.27 -14.85 -15.30
CA TRP A 260 -5.31 -14.39 -16.69
C TRP A 260 -5.18 -15.61 -17.61
N ASN A 261 -6.27 -15.95 -18.33
CA ASN A 261 -6.37 -17.19 -19.10
C ASN A 261 -5.44 -17.26 -20.34
N ASP A 262 -4.83 -16.14 -20.76
CA ASP A 262 -4.08 -16.03 -22.02
C ASP A 262 -2.54 -16.12 -21.88
N THR A 263 -2.01 -16.35 -20.68
CA THR A 263 -0.56 -16.41 -20.47
C THR A 263 -0.09 -17.81 -20.09
N SER A 264 0.20 -18.60 -21.12
CA SER A 264 1.27 -19.60 -21.05
C SER A 264 2.59 -18.81 -21.09
N PRO A 265 3.31 -18.56 -19.98
CA PRO A 265 3.31 -19.32 -18.72
C PRO A 265 3.23 -18.42 -17.46
N LEU A 266 2.13 -18.48 -16.71
CA LEU A 266 2.13 -18.09 -15.28
C LEU A 266 3.24 -18.83 -14.49
N GLU A 267 3.70 -19.98 -14.99
CA GLU A 267 4.78 -20.78 -14.41
C GLU A 267 6.14 -20.05 -14.37
N GLU A 268 6.38 -19.03 -15.20
CA GLU A 268 7.66 -18.28 -15.21
C GLU A 268 7.58 -16.94 -14.48
N TRP A 269 6.40 -16.52 -14.03
CA TRP A 269 6.19 -15.22 -13.39
C TRP A 269 6.22 -15.39 -11.87
N ILE A 270 7.28 -14.87 -11.25
CA ILE A 270 7.43 -14.91 -9.80
C ILE A 270 6.73 -13.68 -9.23
N PRO A 271 5.66 -13.84 -8.41
CA PRO A 271 4.99 -12.72 -7.78
C PRO A 271 5.91 -12.06 -6.74
N LEU A 272 5.96 -10.73 -6.74
CA LEU A 272 6.77 -9.94 -5.82
C LEU A 272 5.93 -9.23 -4.76
N LYS A 273 5.03 -8.33 -5.20
CA LYS A 273 4.24 -7.48 -4.31
C LYS A 273 2.88 -7.19 -4.93
N SER A 274 1.86 -7.09 -4.08
CA SER A 274 0.50 -6.76 -4.49
C SER A 274 0.01 -5.52 -3.76
N HIS A 275 -0.70 -4.67 -4.49
CA HIS A 275 -1.33 -3.47 -3.96
C HIS A 275 -2.81 -3.47 -4.35
N LEU A 276 -3.65 -3.12 -3.39
CA LEU A 276 -5.07 -2.84 -3.60
C LEU A 276 -5.27 -1.34 -3.45
N VAL A 277 -5.93 -0.71 -4.42
CA VAL A 277 -6.22 0.72 -4.40
C VAL A 277 -7.71 0.95 -4.58
N HIS A 278 -8.32 1.59 -3.58
CA HIS A 278 -9.71 2.04 -3.67
C HIS A 278 -9.83 3.31 -4.53
N LEU A 279 -10.61 3.23 -5.61
CA LEU A 279 -10.86 4.38 -6.47
C LEU A 279 -12.18 5.09 -6.15
N GLY A 280 -13.07 4.47 -5.37
CA GLY A 280 -14.39 5.00 -5.05
C GLY A 280 -15.49 4.46 -5.96
N SER A 281 -16.74 4.53 -5.50
CA SER A 281 -17.93 4.05 -6.25
C SER A 281 -17.87 2.56 -6.61
N GLY A 282 -17.36 1.72 -5.70
CA GLY A 282 -17.22 0.29 -5.92
C GLY A 282 -16.19 -0.09 -6.98
N LYS A 283 -15.28 0.82 -7.34
CA LYS A 283 -14.19 0.58 -8.28
C LYS A 283 -12.85 0.48 -7.56
N PHE A 284 -12.05 -0.49 -7.97
CA PHE A 284 -10.74 -0.76 -7.38
C PHE A 284 -9.72 -1.07 -8.46
N CYS A 285 -8.46 -0.90 -8.12
CA CYS A 285 -7.36 -1.43 -8.89
C CYS A 285 -6.58 -2.42 -8.03
N VAL A 286 -6.34 -3.61 -8.58
CA VAL A 286 -5.30 -4.50 -8.08
C VAL A 286 -4.06 -4.32 -8.95
N ALA A 287 -2.95 -3.95 -8.34
CA ALA A 287 -1.65 -3.91 -9.00
C ALA A 287 -0.79 -5.05 -8.45
N LYS A 288 -0.49 -6.04 -9.28
CA LYS A 288 0.41 -7.15 -8.95
C LYS A 288 1.73 -6.98 -9.68
N MET A 289 2.83 -7.08 -8.95
CA MET A 289 4.17 -6.99 -9.49
C MET A 289 4.77 -8.38 -9.63
N PHE A 290 5.48 -8.58 -10.73
CA PHE A 290 6.10 -9.86 -11.07
C PHE A 290 7.54 -9.63 -11.53
N GLU A 291 8.35 -10.67 -11.38
CA GLU A 291 9.61 -10.83 -12.08
C GLU A 291 9.63 -12.08 -12.94
N ARG A 292 10.39 -12.02 -14.02
CA ARG A 292 10.70 -13.13 -14.90
C ARG A 292 12.20 -13.18 -15.09
N VAL A 293 12.79 -14.35 -14.83
CA VAL A 293 14.24 -14.56 -14.95
C VAL A 293 14.51 -15.31 -16.25
N ASP A 294 15.15 -14.63 -17.21
CA ASP A 294 15.58 -15.23 -18.46
C ASP A 294 17.01 -15.78 -18.33
N MET A 295 17.10 -17.11 -18.41
CA MET A 295 18.34 -17.89 -18.29
C MET A 295 18.94 -18.27 -19.66
N THR A 296 18.35 -17.85 -20.78
CA THR A 296 18.60 -18.44 -22.12
C THR A 296 19.95 -18.10 -22.74
N THR A 297 20.74 -17.17 -22.20
CA THR A 297 22.07 -16.85 -22.75
C THR A 297 23.22 -17.44 -21.93
N ARG A 298 23.76 -18.58 -22.39
CA ARG A 298 25.03 -19.15 -21.90
C ARG A 298 26.13 -18.07 -21.91
N GLY A 299 26.61 -17.69 -20.73
CA GLY A 299 27.78 -16.80 -20.57
C GLY A 299 27.48 -15.31 -20.32
N ARG A 300 26.21 -14.88 -20.26
CA ARG A 300 25.83 -13.54 -19.81
C ARG A 300 25.13 -13.60 -18.44
N LYS A 301 25.21 -12.51 -17.67
CA LYS A 301 24.46 -12.36 -16.42
C LYS A 301 22.96 -12.58 -16.71
N PRO A 302 22.22 -13.27 -15.82
CA PRO A 302 20.79 -13.51 -15.99
C PRO A 302 20.05 -12.17 -16.17
N TYR A 303 19.15 -12.12 -17.15
CA TYR A 303 18.32 -10.94 -17.38
C TYR A 303 17.05 -11.08 -16.55
N VAL A 304 16.83 -10.14 -15.62
CA VAL A 304 15.62 -10.09 -14.81
C VAL A 304 14.70 -9.03 -15.40
N GLU A 305 13.61 -9.47 -16.00
CA GLU A 305 12.51 -8.61 -16.44
C GLU A 305 11.57 -8.41 -15.26
N ARG A 306 11.10 -7.17 -15.04
CA ARG A 306 10.07 -6.88 -14.05
C ARG A 306 8.95 -6.06 -14.66
N PHE A 307 7.74 -6.34 -14.21
CA PHE A 307 6.55 -5.68 -14.71
C PHE A 307 5.44 -5.69 -13.66
N ALA A 308 4.48 -4.78 -13.83
CA ALA A 308 3.29 -4.71 -13.02
C ALA A 308 2.04 -4.88 -13.87
N VAL A 309 1.12 -5.71 -13.39
CA VAL A 309 -0.20 -5.89 -13.98
C VAL A 309 -1.22 -5.14 -13.14
N PHE A 310 -1.88 -4.16 -13.76
CA PHE A 310 -2.94 -3.37 -13.18
C PHE A 310 -4.28 -3.90 -13.70
N THR A 311 -5.14 -4.34 -12.79
CA THR A 311 -6.46 -4.88 -13.11
C THR A 311 -7.54 -4.04 -12.46
N GLY A 312 -8.45 -3.52 -13.28
CA GLY A 312 -9.66 -2.84 -12.79
C GLY A 312 -10.67 -3.86 -12.27
N LEU A 313 -11.19 -3.61 -11.07
CA LEU A 313 -12.21 -4.44 -10.42
C LEU A 313 -13.43 -3.60 -10.07
N VAL A 314 -14.62 -4.16 -10.26
CA VAL A 314 -15.86 -3.55 -9.81
C VAL A 314 -16.58 -4.51 -8.88
N LEU A 315 -16.84 -4.05 -7.65
CA LEU A 315 -17.69 -4.78 -6.72
C LEU A 315 -19.13 -4.39 -7.03
N GLN A 316 -19.93 -5.37 -7.42
CA GLN A 316 -21.33 -5.17 -7.79
C GLN A 316 -22.23 -5.69 -6.68
N PRO A 317 -23.22 -4.91 -6.21
CA PRO A 317 -24.21 -5.42 -5.29
C PRO A 317 -24.96 -6.58 -5.95
N SER A 318 -25.22 -7.64 -5.20
CA SER A 318 -26.00 -8.76 -5.69
C SER A 318 -27.45 -8.33 -5.88
N ARG A 319 -28.08 -8.77 -6.99
CA ARG A 319 -29.49 -8.47 -7.28
C ARG A 319 -30.46 -9.28 -6.41
N ASP A 320 -29.98 -10.37 -5.81
CA ASP A 320 -30.81 -11.39 -5.16
C ASP A 320 -30.61 -11.45 -3.63
N GLY A 321 -30.07 -10.38 -3.02
CA GLY A 321 -29.77 -10.35 -1.58
C GLY A 321 -28.60 -11.25 -1.15
N ARG A 322 -27.83 -11.80 -2.11
CA ARG A 322 -26.59 -12.55 -1.84
C ARG A 322 -25.40 -11.61 -1.61
N GLU A 323 -24.25 -12.19 -1.25
CA GLU A 323 -22.96 -11.50 -1.11
C GLU A 323 -22.58 -10.73 -2.40
N PRO A 324 -21.92 -9.56 -2.27
CA PRO A 324 -21.53 -8.75 -3.42
C PRO A 324 -20.57 -9.52 -4.34
N LYS A 325 -20.70 -9.33 -5.65
CA LYS A 325 -19.86 -10.02 -6.64
C LYS A 325 -18.78 -9.12 -7.16
N MET A 326 -17.54 -9.54 -7.03
CA MET A 326 -16.41 -8.84 -7.64
C MET A 326 -16.27 -9.24 -9.11
N VAL A 327 -16.07 -8.25 -9.98
CA VAL A 327 -16.02 -8.42 -11.45
C VAL A 327 -14.71 -7.86 -11.98
N ASN A 328 -13.95 -8.69 -12.69
CA ASN A 328 -12.77 -8.28 -13.44
C ASN A 328 -13.15 -7.43 -14.65
N HIS A 329 -12.43 -6.33 -14.84
CA HIS A 329 -12.47 -5.52 -16.05
C HIS A 329 -11.19 -5.72 -16.86
N ILE A 330 -10.52 -4.64 -17.25
CA ILE A 330 -9.36 -4.67 -18.14
C ILE A 330 -8.11 -4.83 -17.29
N SER A 331 -7.20 -5.68 -17.77
CA SER A 331 -5.85 -5.84 -17.20
C SER A 331 -4.82 -5.23 -18.14
N ARG A 332 -3.94 -4.39 -17.61
CA ARG A 332 -2.84 -3.77 -18.37
C ARG A 332 -1.50 -4.15 -17.77
N ILE A 333 -0.53 -4.50 -18.62
CA ILE A 333 0.84 -4.79 -18.21
C ILE A 333 1.74 -3.60 -18.52
N TYR A 334 2.54 -3.21 -17.53
CA TYR A 334 3.54 -2.17 -17.61
C TYR A 334 4.91 -2.77 -17.31
N ARG A 335 5.81 -2.75 -18.30
CA ARG A 335 7.17 -3.26 -18.19
C ARG A 335 8.16 -2.17 -17.82
N PHE A 336 9.19 -2.53 -17.08
CA PHE A 336 10.19 -1.58 -16.61
C PHE A 336 11.56 -2.22 -16.33
N ASN A 337 12.62 -1.42 -16.44
CA ASN A 337 14.00 -1.91 -16.36
C ASN A 337 14.62 -1.64 -14.99
N GLY A 338 15.17 -2.69 -14.36
CA GLY A 338 16.17 -2.63 -13.28
C GLY A 338 15.68 -2.15 -11.91
N ILE A 339 14.52 -2.64 -11.49
CA ILE A 339 13.73 -2.15 -10.34
C ILE A 339 13.76 -3.12 -9.19
N THR A 340 13.87 -2.67 -7.96
CA THR A 340 13.73 -3.53 -6.77
C THR A 340 12.39 -3.35 -6.08
N THR A 341 11.79 -2.14 -6.15
CA THR A 341 10.66 -1.76 -5.31
C THR A 341 9.64 -0.88 -6.06
N CYS A 342 8.37 -1.11 -5.79
CA CYS A 342 7.25 -0.40 -6.38
C CYS A 342 6.27 0.04 -5.28
N TRP A 343 5.67 1.22 -5.48
CA TRP A 343 4.58 1.74 -4.66
C TRP A 343 3.44 2.18 -5.58
N VAL A 344 2.21 1.83 -5.18
CA VAL A 344 0.99 2.14 -5.94
C VAL A 344 -0.05 2.78 -5.00
N PHE A 345 -0.62 3.91 -5.42
CA PHE A 345 -1.58 4.72 -4.65
C PHE A 345 -2.80 5.18 -5.43
#